data_AF-A9EK42-F1
#
_entry.id   AF-A9EK42-F1
#
_cell.length_a   1.000
_cell.length_b   1.000
_cell.length_c   1.000
_cell.angle_alpha   90.00
_cell.angle_beta   90.00
_cell.angle_gamma   90.00
#
_symmetry.space_group_name_H-M   'P 1'
#
loop_
_entity.id
_entity.type
_entity.pdbx_description
1 polymer ?
#
loop_
_entity_poly.entity_id
_entity_poly.type
_entity_poly.pdbx_seq_one_letter_code
_entity_poly.pdbx_strand_id
1 'polypeptide(L)' 'MARMTLAVHSQVYSIHSFSPDAPIAPVIFQQEMFFVGKTKDELSVVVPTHVTL' A
#
# COMPACT_ATOMS: atom_id res chain seq x y z
N MET A 1 -2.50 -29.55 5.78
CA MET A 1 -1.68 -28.45 5.21
C MET A 1 -2.60 -27.59 4.35
N ALA A 2 -2.61 -26.28 4.50
CA ALA A 2 -3.43 -25.41 3.65
C ALA A 2 -2.81 -25.34 2.25
N ARG A 3 -3.62 -25.54 1.21
CA ARG A 3 -3.20 -25.39 -0.19
C ARG A 3 -3.17 -23.89 -0.51
N MET A 4 -1.99 -23.27 -0.52
CA MET A 4 -1.85 -21.90 -1.02
C MET A 4 -2.04 -21.90 -2.54
N THR A 5 -3.05 -21.18 -3.01
CA THR A 5 -3.29 -20.96 -4.43
C THR A 5 -2.97 -19.50 -4.75
N LEU A 6 -2.07 -19.27 -5.70
CA LEU A 6 -1.78 -17.95 -6.22
C LEU A 6 -2.85 -17.56 -7.24
N ALA A 7 -3.34 -16.32 -7.13
CA ALA A 7 -4.23 -15.72 -8.10
C ALA A 7 -3.65 -14.36 -8.51
N VAL A 8 -3.61 -14.10 -9.81
CA VAL A 8 -3.16 -12.79 -10.32
C VAL A 8 -4.27 -11.78 -10.08
N HIS A 9 -3.93 -10.67 -9.45
CA HIS A 9 -4.86 -9.56 -9.24
C HIS A 9 -4.88 -8.66 -10.48
N SER A 10 -6.06 -8.23 -10.94
CA SER A 10 -6.21 -7.37 -12.12
C SER A 10 -5.82 -5.91 -11.85
N GLN A 11 -6.03 -5.43 -10.62
CA GLN A 11 -5.60 -4.09 -10.19
C GLN A 11 -4.06 -3.99 -10.13
N VAL A 12 -3.54 -2.88 -10.68
CA VAL A 12 -2.13 -2.51 -10.58
C VAL A 12 -1.92 -1.58 -9.39
N TYR A 13 -0.90 -1.87 -8.60
CA TYR A 13 -0.53 -1.12 -7.40
C TYR A 13 0.80 -0.41 -7.58
N SER A 14 0.91 0.76 -6.97
CA SER A 14 2.16 1.53 -6.87
C SER A 14 2.69 1.46 -5.44
N ILE A 15 4.02 1.42 -5.31
CA ILE A 15 4.73 1.41 -4.04
C ILE A 15 5.38 2.79 -3.87
N HIS A 16 5.05 3.45 -2.76
CA HIS A 16 5.57 4.77 -2.41
C HIS A 16 6.36 4.66 -1.11
N SER A 17 7.58 5.20 -1.11
CA SER A 17 8.39 5.38 0.10
C SER A 17 8.42 6.85 0.47
N PHE A 18 8.06 7.17 1.70
CA PHE A 18 8.08 8.51 2.27
C PHE A 18 8.99 8.54 3.50
N SER A 19 9.29 9.76 3.96
CA SER A 19 9.92 9.97 5.27
C SER A 19 9.12 9.29 6.39
N PRO A 20 9.77 8.71 7.42
CA PRO A 20 9.08 8.12 8.56
C PRO A 20 8.19 9.12 9.32
N ASP A 21 8.48 10.42 9.21
CA ASP A 21 7.70 11.50 9.83
C ASP A 21 6.57 12.01 8.94
N ALA A 22 6.46 11.54 7.70
CA ALA A 22 5.40 11.98 6.79
C ALA A 22 4.01 11.56 7.33
N PRO A 23 2.98 12.41 7.19
CA PRO A 23 1.62 12.04 7.50
C PRO A 23 1.09 11.02 6.49
N ILE A 24 0.24 10.10 6.95
CA ILE A 24 -0.43 9.14 6.07
C ILE A 24 -1.64 9.83 5.45
N ALA A 25 -1.70 9.87 4.11
CA ALA A 25 -2.82 10.50 3.40
C ALA A 25 -4.14 9.77 3.67
N PRO A 26 -5.21 10.45 4.15
CA PRO A 26 -6.47 9.78 4.50
C PRO A 26 -7.14 9.03 3.34
N VAL A 27 -6.88 9.45 2.11
CA VAL A 27 -7.38 8.80 0.88
C VAL A 27 -6.93 7.34 0.75
N ILE A 28 -5.81 6.97 1.39
CA ILE A 28 -5.31 5.58 1.42
C ILE A 28 -6.32 4.65 2.10
N PHE A 29 -6.93 5.10 3.21
CA PHE A 29 -7.89 4.31 3.97
C PHE A 29 -9.25 4.16 3.28
N GLN A 30 -9.48 4.88 2.18
CA GLN A 30 -10.69 4.79 1.37
C GLN A 30 -10.57 3.75 0.25
N GLN A 31 -9.39 3.15 0.05
CA GLN A 31 -9.16 2.16 -0.99
C GLN A 31 -9.62 0.77 -0.54
N GLU A 32 -10.11 -0.04 -1.49
CA GLU A 32 -10.55 -1.41 -1.24
C GLU A 32 -9.42 -2.32 -0.72
N MET A 33 -8.20 -2.08 -1.22
CA MET A 33 -6.99 -2.77 -0.78
C MET A 33 -5.83 -1.78 -0.73
N PHE A 34 -5.17 -1.72 0.42
CA PHE A 34 -3.97 -0.90 0.64
C PHE A 34 -3.05 -1.56 1.66
N PHE A 35 -1.79 -1.14 1.67
CA PHE A 35 -0.83 -1.47 2.71
C PHE A 35 -0.14 -0.21 3.21
N VAL A 36 0.04 -0.11 4.52
CA VAL A 36 0.84 0.93 5.16
C VAL A 36 1.81 0.28 6.14
N GLY A 37 3.10 0.42 5.87
CA GLY A 37 4.19 -0.01 6.74
C GLY A 37 4.96 1.21 7.23
N LYS A 38 4.86 1.54 8.51
CA LYS A 38 5.66 2.59 9.13
C LYS A 38 6.78 1.96 9.96
N THR A 39 8.01 2.24 9.58
CA THR A 39 9.21 1.81 10.32
C THR A 39 9.93 3.03 10.89
N LYS A 40 11.10 2.81 11.51
CA LYS A 40 11.96 3.91 11.94
C LYS A 40 12.62 4.62 10.76
N ASP A 41 12.77 3.93 9.64
CA ASP A 41 13.56 4.40 8.50
C ASP A 41 12.67 5.00 7.40
N GLU A 42 11.44 4.51 7.24
CA GLU A 42 10.53 4.98 6.19
C GLU A 42 9.06 4.71 6.49
N LEU A 43 8.20 5.40 5.74
CA LEU A 43 6.79 5.08 5.57
C LEU A 43 6.58 4.49 4.16
N SER A 44 6.27 3.20 4.09
CA SER A 44 5.96 2.48 2.86
C SER A 44 4.45 2.37 2.67
N VAL A 45 3.96 2.78 1.50
CA VAL A 45 2.53 2.76 1.15
C VAL A 45 2.35 2.02 -0.17
N VAL A 46 1.43 1.05 -0.20
CA VAL A 46 0.99 0.37 -1.42
C VAL A 46 -0.48 0.67 -1.65
N VAL A 47 -0.79 1.28 -2.80
CA VAL A 47 -2.15 1.68 -3.18
C VAL A 47 -2.37 1.49 -4.69
N PRO A 48 -3.63 1.43 -5.16
CA PRO A 48 -3.92 1.43 -6.59
C PRO A 48 -3.25 2.60 -7.32
N THR A 49 -2.66 2.34 -8.48
CA THR A 49 -1.84 3.32 -9.23
C THR A 49 -2.60 4.58 -9.67
N HIS A 50 -3.94 4.56 -9.69
CA HIS A 50 -4.75 5.72 -10.01
C HIS A 50 -4.94 6.69 -8.83
N VAL A 51 -4.52 6.29 -7.61
CA VAL A 51 -4.59 7.12 -6.41
C VAL A 51 -3.38 8.04 -6.38
N THR A 52 -3.63 9.34 -6.20
CA THR A 52 -2.57 10.35 -6.02
C THR A 52 -2.33 10.57 -4.53
N LEU A 53 -1.08 10.45 -4.09
CA LEU A 53 -0.62 10.58 -2.69
C LEU A 53 0.17 11.87 -2.47
#